data_AF-A0A1F8AX66-F1
#
_entry.id   AF-A0A1F8AX66-F1
#
_cell.length_a   1.000
_cell.length_b   1.000
_cell.length_c   1.000
_cell.angle_alpha   90.00
_cell.angle_beta   90.00
_cell.angle_gamma   90.00
#
_symmetry.space_group_name_H-M   'P 1'
#
loop_
_entity.id
_entity.type
_entity.pdbx_description
1 polymer ?
#
loop_
_entity_poly.entity_id
_entity_poly.type
_entity_poly.pdbx_seq_one_letter_code
_entity_poly.pdbx_strand_id
1 'polypeptide(L)'
;MDKSTVTGRINAKAFELLEQHPKGVRWSELLSKIEASDRSFHPKTVNGCVWKLVEKFPDKVYKPSKGLFRLLKYRDTEQDPEIC
;
A
#
# COMPACT_ATOMS: atom_id res chain seq x y z
N MET A 1 10.03 -4.88 -10.00
CA MET A 1 8.68 -5.44 -9.83
C MET A 1 8.24 -6.00 -11.15
N ASP A 2 8.07 -7.30 -11.23
CA ASP A 2 7.70 -8.01 -12.45
C ASP A 2 6.20 -7.81 -12.70
N LYS A 3 5.85 -6.75 -13.44
CA LYS A 3 4.46 -6.44 -13.83
C LYS A 3 3.82 -7.53 -14.71
N SER A 4 4.58 -8.53 -15.12
CA SER A 4 4.13 -9.70 -15.87
C SER A 4 3.28 -10.67 -15.03
N THR A 5 3.43 -10.64 -13.69
CA THR A 5 2.66 -11.53 -12.78
C THR A 5 1.48 -10.80 -12.15
N VAL A 6 0.40 -11.53 -11.84
CA VAL A 6 -0.77 -10.97 -11.13
C VAL A 6 -0.35 -10.31 -9.81
N THR A 7 0.54 -10.94 -9.06
CA THR A 7 1.07 -10.40 -7.79
C THR A 7 1.89 -9.14 -8.00
N GLY A 8 2.73 -9.08 -9.05
CA GLY A 8 3.47 -7.88 -9.41
C GLY A 8 2.56 -6.71 -9.81
N ARG A 9 1.48 -6.99 -10.55
CA ARG A 9 0.46 -5.98 -10.91
C ARG A 9 -0.27 -5.46 -9.68
N ILE A 10 -0.68 -6.33 -8.76
CA ILE A 10 -1.31 -5.95 -7.49
C ILE A 10 -0.37 -5.08 -6.65
N ASN A 11 0.89 -5.49 -6.49
CA ASN A 11 1.87 -4.73 -5.73
C ASN A 11 2.10 -3.35 -6.36
N ALA A 12 2.32 -3.30 -7.67
CA ALA A 12 2.48 -2.04 -8.39
C ALA A 12 1.28 -1.11 -8.16
N LYS A 13 0.05 -1.64 -8.25
CA LYS A 13 -1.16 -0.85 -8.00
C LYS A 13 -1.27 -0.38 -6.56
N ALA A 14 -0.88 -1.21 -5.59
CA ALA A 14 -0.84 -0.83 -4.19
C ALA A 14 0.13 0.35 -3.96
N PHE A 15 1.32 0.31 -4.57
CA PHE A 15 2.27 1.42 -4.51
C PHE A 15 1.71 2.68 -5.15
N GLU A 16 1.14 2.61 -6.35
CA GLU A 16 0.52 3.76 -7.02
C GLU A 16 -0.57 4.41 -6.15
N LEU A 17 -1.37 3.62 -5.45
CA LEU A 17 -2.39 4.13 -4.53
C LEU A 17 -1.75 4.80 -3.31
N LEU A 18 -0.74 4.19 -2.70
CA LEU A 18 -0.04 4.80 -1.58
C LEU A 18 0.74 6.06 -1.99
N GLU A 19 1.20 6.15 -3.24
CA GLU A 19 1.86 7.34 -3.78
C GLU A 19 0.89 8.52 -3.92
N GLN A 20 -0.35 8.26 -4.33
CA GLN A 20 -1.42 9.27 -4.42
C GLN A 20 -1.93 9.73 -3.04
N HIS A 21 -1.72 8.92 -2.00
CA HIS A 21 -2.20 9.16 -0.65
C HIS A 21 -1.02 9.28 0.32
N PRO A 22 -0.35 10.46 0.40
CA PRO A 22 0.84 10.63 1.24
C PRO A 22 0.56 10.38 2.72
N LYS A 23 -0.67 10.63 3.19
CA LYS A 23 -1.14 10.34 4.56
C LYS A 23 -1.30 8.85 4.87
N GLY A 24 -1.22 7.99 3.85
CA GLY A 24 -1.48 6.56 3.92
C GLY A 24 -2.92 6.18 3.59
N VAL A 25 -3.14 4.88 3.39
CA VAL A 25 -4.42 4.29 2.98
C VAL A 25 -4.79 3.16 3.93
N ARG A 26 -6.06 3.11 4.33
CA ARG A 26 -6.59 2.03 5.18
C ARG A 26 -6.60 0.71 4.41
N TRP A 27 -6.41 -0.40 5.11
CA TRP A 27 -6.37 -1.74 4.51
C TRP A 27 -7.63 -2.00 3.66
N SER A 28 -8.82 -1.86 4.24
CA SER A 28 -10.08 -2.10 3.54
C SER A 28 -10.21 -1.23 2.28
N GLU A 29 -9.82 0.03 2.37
CA GLU A 29 -9.84 0.95 1.23
C GLU A 29 -8.83 0.53 0.15
N LEU A 30 -7.61 0.14 0.55
CA LEU A 30 -6.57 -0.32 -0.36
C LEU A 30 -7.02 -1.58 -1.12
N LEU A 31 -7.65 -2.54 -0.43
CA LEU A 31 -8.25 -3.72 -1.08
C LEU A 31 -9.30 -3.31 -2.10
N SER A 32 -10.31 -2.54 -1.67
CA SER A 32 -11.41 -2.14 -2.54
C SER A 32 -10.93 -1.37 -3.77
N LYS A 33 -9.93 -0.48 -3.63
CA LYS A 33 -9.37 0.27 -4.76
C LYS A 33 -8.60 -0.63 -5.72
N ILE A 34 -7.86 -1.63 -5.22
CA ILE A 34 -7.14 -2.58 -6.08
C ILE A 34 -8.13 -3.48 -6.83
N GLU A 35 -9.11 -4.03 -6.13
CA GLU A 35 -10.17 -4.89 -6.72
C GLU A 35 -11.03 -4.12 -7.74
N ALA A 36 -11.35 -2.86 -7.46
CA ALA A 36 -12.07 -1.99 -8.39
C ALA A 36 -11.22 -1.61 -9.62
N SER A 37 -9.89 -1.59 -9.49
CA SER A 37 -8.99 -1.24 -10.60
C SER A 37 -8.87 -2.35 -11.64
N ASP A 38 -8.91 -3.61 -11.23
CA ASP A 38 -8.90 -4.74 -12.15
C ASP A 38 -9.70 -5.91 -11.57
N ARG A 39 -10.84 -6.20 -12.22
CA ARG A 39 -11.73 -7.31 -11.85
C ARG A 39 -11.11 -8.69 -12.04
N SER A 40 -9.98 -8.79 -12.73
CA SER A 40 -9.21 -10.04 -12.86
C SER A 40 -8.47 -10.39 -11.57
N PHE A 41 -8.33 -9.44 -10.63
CA PHE A 41 -7.68 -9.70 -9.36
C PHE A 41 -8.60 -10.47 -8.43
N HIS A 42 -8.15 -11.66 -8.03
CA HIS A 42 -8.90 -12.47 -7.08
C HIS A 42 -8.76 -11.89 -5.66
N PRO A 43 -9.87 -11.72 -4.89
CA PRO A 43 -9.85 -11.09 -3.58
C PRO A 43 -8.86 -11.72 -2.60
N LYS A 44 -8.71 -13.06 -2.65
CA LYS A 44 -7.76 -13.78 -1.79
C LYS A 44 -6.31 -13.43 -2.10
N THR A 45 -6.00 -13.24 -3.39
CA THR A 45 -4.66 -12.87 -3.87
C THR A 45 -4.35 -11.42 -3.50
N VAL A 46 -5.31 -10.51 -3.64
CA VAL A 46 -5.16 -9.10 -3.22
C VAL A 46 -4.89 -9.04 -1.72
N ASN A 47 -5.71 -9.71 -0.91
CA ASN A 47 -5.51 -9.79 0.54
C ASN A 47 -4.11 -10.31 0.92
N GLY A 48 -3.69 -11.43 0.31
CA GLY A 48 -2.37 -12.00 0.56
C GLY A 48 -1.23 -11.06 0.14
N CYS A 49 -1.36 -10.37 -1.00
CA CYS A 49 -0.34 -9.43 -1.47
C CYS A 49 -0.24 -8.19 -0.59
N VAL A 50 -1.38 -7.60 -0.20
CA VAL A 50 -1.42 -6.43 0.68
C VAL A 50 -0.89 -6.75 2.07
N TRP A 51 -1.22 -7.93 2.62
CA TRP A 51 -0.69 -8.38 3.90
C TRP A 51 0.84 -8.55 3.85
N LYS A 52 1.35 -9.23 2.81
CA LYS A 52 2.79 -9.42 2.56
C LYS A 52 3.51 -8.17 2.07
N LEU A 53 2.81 -7.06 1.81
CA LEU A 53 3.41 -5.86 1.22
C LEU A 53 4.50 -5.28 2.13
N VAL A 54 4.24 -5.25 3.43
CA VAL A 54 5.18 -4.75 4.45
C VAL A 54 6.31 -5.73 4.75
N GLU A 55 6.06 -7.04 4.58
CA GLU A 55 7.09 -8.07 4.72
C GLU A 55 8.03 -8.09 3.50
N LYS A 56 7.48 -7.87 2.30
CA LYS A 56 8.24 -7.84 1.05
C LYS A 56 9.00 -6.54 0.82
N PHE A 57 8.45 -5.43 1.30
CA PHE A 57 9.01 -4.09 1.10
C PHE A 57 9.07 -3.31 2.42
N PRO A 58 9.77 -3.82 3.45
CA PRO A 58 9.91 -3.13 4.73
C PRO A 58 10.69 -1.82 4.60
N ASP A 59 11.51 -1.69 3.55
CA ASP A 59 12.25 -0.46 3.20
C ASP A 59 11.36 0.61 2.53
N LYS A 60 10.17 0.24 2.05
CA LYS A 60 9.28 1.16 1.29
C LYS A 60 7.96 1.43 1.96
N VAL A 61 7.36 0.43 2.63
CA VAL A 61 6.04 0.52 3.24
C VAL A 61 6.13 0.21 4.73
N TYR A 62 5.53 1.06 5.54
CA TYR A 62 5.37 0.82 6.98
C TYR A 62 3.91 1.00 7.40
N LYS A 63 3.59 0.58 8.62
CA LYS A 63 2.25 0.67 9.20
C LYS A 63 2.28 1.62 10.39
N PRO A 64 1.94 2.91 10.20
CA PRO A 64 1.88 3.85 11.33
C PRO A 64 0.78 3.48 12.35
N SER A 65 -0.24 2.72 11.93
CA SER A 65 -1.33 2.27 12.81
C SER A 65 -1.93 0.96 12.30
N LYS A 66 -2.67 0.26 13.17
CA LYS A 66 -3.34 -1.00 12.82
C LYS A 66 -4.29 -0.79 11.63
N GLY A 67 -3.97 -1.45 10.52
CA GLY A 67 -4.75 -1.37 9.27
C GLY A 67 -4.53 -0.08 8.46
N LEU A 68 -3.48 0.70 8.74
CA LEU A 68 -3.07 1.84 7.90
C LEU A 68 -1.72 1.51 7.26
N PHE A 69 -1.61 1.73 5.95
CA PHE A 69 -0.38 1.51 5.18
C PHE A 69 0.10 2.84 4.62
N ARG A 70 1.42 3.09 4.69
CA ARG A 70 2.02 4.33 4.21
C ARG A 70 3.43 4.09 3.68
N LEU A 71 3.86 4.91 2.73
CA LEU A 71 5.23 4.84 2.22
C LEU A 71 6.21 5.53 3.16
N LEU A 72 7.39 4.93 3.35
CA LEU A 72 8.46 5.51 4.16
C LEU A 72 8.90 6.87 3.61
N LYS A 73 8.88 7.07 2.29
CA LYS A 73 9.24 8.36 1.67
C LYS A 73 8.38 9.54 2.15
N TYR A 74 7.18 9.26 2.65
CA TYR A 74 6.27 10.28 3.19
C TYR A 74 6.33 10.42 4.71
N ARG A 75 7.18 9.63 5.38
CA ARG A 75 7.33 9.68 6.84
C ARG A 75 7.93 11.01 7.29
N ASP A 76 8.95 11.49 6.58
CA ASP A 76 9.66 12.74 6.90
C ASP A 76 9.05 13.99 6.24
N THR A 77 8.19 13.83 5.24
CA THR A 77 7.55 14.97 4.56
C THR A 77 6.35 15.52 5.33
N GLU A 78 5.85 14.80 6.33
CA GLU A 78 5.06 15.42 7.38
C GLU A 78 6.04 15.83 8.47
N GLN A 79 6.50 17.08 8.41
CA GLN A 79 6.88 17.79 9.62
C GLN A 79 5.71 17.65 10.59
N ASP A 80 5.87 16.76 11.56
CA ASP A 80 5.20 16.85 12.84
C ASP A 80 5.41 18.30 13.28
N PRO A 81 4.36 19.14 13.45
CA PRO A 81 4.56 20.37 14.17
C PRO A 81 4.92 19.95 15.59
N GLU A 82 6.22 19.86 15.86
CA GLU A 82 6.79 20.04 17.18
C GLU A 82 6.24 21.37 17.71
N ILE A 83 5.11 21.32 18.40
CA ILE A 83 4.65 22.44 19.20
C ILE A 83 5.25 22.24 20.59
N CYS A 84 6.32 23.02 20.78
CA CYS A 84 6.98 23.35 22.02
C CYS A 84 6.01 23.86 23.09
#